data_AF-A0A1I7E415-F1
#
_entry.id   AF-A0A1I7E415-F1
#
_cell.length_a   1.000
_cell.length_b   1.000
_cell.length_c   1.000
_cell.angle_alpha   90.00
_cell.angle_beta   90.00
_cell.angle_gamma   90.00
#
_symmetry.space_group_name_H-M   'P 1'
#
loop_
_entity.id
_entity.type
_entity.pdbx_description
1 polymer ?
#
loop_
_entity_poly.entity_id
_entity_poly.type
_entity_poly.pdbx_seq_one_letter_code
_entity_poly.pdbx_strand_id
1 'polypeptide(L)'
;MNAPIEPQEHRVDPSRLASGTWCHTRNRQIGEGDIAASYSADKIAQGKIRKPFFWKNCLWVCTGTNSKSAEAYRLVPERFFDGELTTYNEVAMLPFEQRIKPEGFYHGMRVRHGKQDCVLVGPKALLLPKEESETLKQADLFDAL
;
A
#
# COMPACT_ATOMS: atom_id res chain seq x y z
N MET A 1 -3.77 7.10 -23.30
CA MET A 1 -3.71 8.07 -22.18
C MET A 1 -2.61 7.59 -21.25
N ASN A 2 -1.46 8.27 -21.19
CA ASN A 2 -0.39 7.90 -20.26
C ASN A 2 -0.78 8.41 -18.87
N ALA A 3 -0.99 7.49 -17.93
CA ALA A 3 -1.24 7.86 -16.54
C ALA A 3 -0.01 8.60 -15.98
N PRO A 4 -0.20 9.57 -15.06
CA PRO A 4 0.92 10.24 -14.42
C PRO A 4 1.82 9.20 -13.75
N ILE A 5 3.12 9.31 -14.03
CA ILE A 5 4.17 8.40 -13.55
C ILE A 5 4.65 8.82 -12.15
N GLU A 6 4.18 9.95 -11.65
CA GLU A 6 4.54 10.47 -10.33
C GLU A 6 3.80 9.73 -9.20
N PRO A 7 4.46 9.50 -8.05
CA PRO A 7 3.81 9.01 -6.86
C PRO A 7 2.61 9.88 -6.48
N GLN A 8 1.44 9.27 -6.31
CA GLN A 8 0.24 10.01 -5.97
C GLN A 8 0.04 10.06 -4.47
N GLU A 9 -0.09 11.26 -3.92
CA GLU A 9 -0.43 11.46 -2.52
C GLU A 9 -1.94 11.35 -2.31
N HIS A 10 -2.33 10.63 -1.26
CA HIS A 10 -3.73 10.41 -0.94
C HIS A 10 -3.98 10.44 0.55
N ARG A 11 -5.02 11.18 0.93
CA ARG A 11 -5.48 11.27 2.31
C ARG A 11 -6.44 10.13 2.62
N VAL A 12 -6.10 9.32 3.62
CA VAL A 12 -6.89 8.17 4.11
C VAL A 12 -7.29 8.38 5.56
N ASP A 13 -8.33 7.68 5.99
CA ASP A 13 -8.72 7.67 7.41
C ASP A 13 -7.52 7.25 8.29
N PRO A 14 -7.16 8.03 9.34
CA PRO A 14 -6.03 7.71 10.21
C PRO A 14 -6.10 6.31 10.83
N SER A 15 -7.30 5.80 11.10
CA SER A 15 -7.49 4.46 11.67
C SER A 15 -6.96 3.34 10.75
N ARG A 16 -6.91 3.56 9.43
CA ARG A 16 -6.34 2.60 8.48
C ARG A 16 -4.82 2.52 8.55
N LEU A 17 -4.17 3.58 9.01
CA LEU A 17 -2.71 3.67 9.21
C LEU A 17 -2.27 3.26 10.62
N ALA A 18 -3.21 3.01 11.53
CA ALA A 18 -2.91 2.70 12.92
C ALA A 18 -2.06 1.43 13.03
N SER A 19 -0.94 1.49 13.75
CA SER A 19 -0.09 0.32 14.00
C SER A 19 -0.73 -0.68 14.96
N GLY A 20 -1.80 -0.30 15.67
CA GLY A 20 -2.43 -1.09 16.71
C GLY A 20 -1.55 -1.29 17.94
N THR A 21 -1.90 -2.26 18.78
CA THR A 21 -1.15 -2.65 19.97
C THR A 21 -1.05 -4.16 20.05
N TRP A 22 0.13 -4.68 20.37
CA TRP A 22 0.34 -6.10 20.58
C TRP A 22 -0.37 -6.55 21.87
N CYS A 23 -1.30 -7.49 21.75
CA CYS A 23 -1.97 -8.09 22.90
C CYS A 23 -1.33 -9.44 23.22
N HIS A 24 -0.57 -9.51 24.30
CA HIS A 24 0.08 -10.74 24.76
C HIS A 24 -0.92 -11.86 25.06
N THR A 25 -2.06 -11.53 25.67
CA THR A 25 -3.10 -12.53 26.01
C THR A 25 -3.70 -13.20 24.78
N ARG A 26 -3.88 -12.45 23.68
CA ARG A 26 -4.46 -12.97 22.42
C ARG A 26 -3.40 -13.35 21.39
N ASN A 27 -2.12 -13.18 21.72
CA ASN A 27 -0.97 -13.39 20.85
C ASN A 27 -1.13 -12.79 19.45
N ARG A 28 -1.67 -11.56 19.36
CA ARG A 28 -1.93 -10.86 18.10
C ARG A 28 -1.97 -9.35 18.26
N GLN A 29 -1.81 -8.63 17.15
CA GLN A 29 -2.05 -7.19 17.08
C GLN A 29 -3.55 -6.89 17.19
N ILE A 30 -3.92 -5.85 17.96
CA ILE A 30 -5.29 -5.38 18.17
C ILE A 30 -5.37 -3.91 17.74
N GLY A 31 -6.42 -3.53 17.02
CA GLY A 31 -6.62 -2.15 16.57
C GLY A 31 -5.67 -1.71 15.46
N GLU A 32 -5.00 -2.65 14.79
CA GLU A 32 -4.18 -2.37 13.62
C GLU A 32 -5.08 -2.07 12.41
N GLY A 33 -4.77 -0.99 11.70
CA GLY A 33 -5.42 -0.61 10.47
C GLY A 33 -5.06 -1.55 9.32
N ASP A 34 -5.92 -1.63 8.31
CA ASP A 34 -5.74 -2.56 7.19
C ASP A 34 -4.52 -2.22 6.31
N ILE A 35 -4.13 -0.94 6.19
CA ILE A 35 -2.93 -0.53 5.46
C ILE A 35 -1.68 -0.98 6.24
N ALA A 36 -1.65 -0.74 7.55
CA ALA A 36 -0.53 -1.16 8.42
C ALA A 36 -0.38 -2.69 8.43
N ALA A 37 -1.48 -3.42 8.62
CA ALA A 37 -1.50 -4.88 8.62
C ALA A 37 -1.07 -5.50 7.27
N SER A 38 -1.15 -4.73 6.19
CA SER A 38 -0.74 -5.14 4.85
C SER A 38 0.75 -4.96 4.56
N TYR A 39 1.51 -4.30 5.44
CA TYR A 39 2.94 -4.05 5.25
C TYR A 39 3.68 -5.35 4.92
N SER A 40 4.42 -5.39 3.80
CA SER A 40 4.97 -6.64 3.26
C SER A 40 6.43 -6.55 2.78
N ALA A 41 7.14 -5.44 3.04
CA ALA A 41 8.52 -5.29 2.57
C ALA A 41 9.44 -6.44 3.01
N ASP A 42 9.27 -6.93 4.24
CA ASP A 42 10.01 -8.07 4.81
C ASP A 42 9.64 -9.43 4.19
N LYS A 43 8.52 -9.53 3.48
CA LYS A 43 8.01 -10.77 2.87
C LYS A 43 8.24 -10.83 1.37
N ILE A 44 8.35 -9.68 0.70
CA ILE A 44 8.46 -9.60 -0.76
C ILE A 44 9.76 -10.26 -1.26
N ALA A 45 10.85 -10.23 -0.50
CA ALA A 45 12.07 -10.96 -0.83
C ALA A 45 11.87 -12.48 -0.99
N GLN A 46 10.82 -13.04 -0.38
CA GLN A 46 10.42 -14.44 -0.49
C GLN A 46 9.28 -14.65 -1.52
N GLY A 47 8.93 -13.62 -2.28
CA GLY A 47 7.81 -13.62 -3.21
C GLY A 47 6.45 -13.72 -2.53
N LYS A 48 6.32 -13.31 -1.26
CA LYS A 48 5.07 -13.39 -0.49
C LYS A 48 4.60 -12.02 -0.04
N ILE A 49 3.30 -11.87 0.17
CA ILE A 49 2.70 -10.69 0.79
C ILE A 49 1.74 -11.08 1.91
N ARG A 50 1.52 -10.16 2.84
CA ARG A 50 0.43 -10.23 3.82
C ARG A 50 -0.91 -9.98 3.12
N LYS A 51 -2.00 -9.96 3.89
CA LYS A 51 -3.33 -9.69 3.35
C LYS A 51 -3.34 -8.29 2.69
N PRO A 52 -3.68 -8.18 1.40
CA PRO A 52 -3.81 -6.88 0.74
C PRO A 52 -5.02 -6.13 1.28
N PHE A 53 -4.99 -4.80 1.21
CA PHE A 53 -6.14 -3.96 1.53
C PHE A 53 -6.86 -3.50 0.27
N PHE A 54 -8.16 -3.27 0.37
CA PHE A 54 -8.97 -2.75 -0.72
C PHE A 54 -9.06 -1.23 -0.65
N TRP A 55 -8.79 -0.54 -1.76
CA TRP A 55 -8.87 0.90 -1.82
C TRP A 55 -8.97 1.39 -3.27
N LYS A 56 -9.81 2.42 -3.51
CA LYS A 56 -10.13 2.94 -4.86
C LYS A 56 -10.43 1.84 -5.88
N ASN A 57 -11.28 0.89 -5.48
CA ASN A 57 -11.75 -0.22 -6.31
C ASN A 57 -10.66 -1.22 -6.75
N CYS A 58 -9.49 -1.22 -6.11
CA CYS A 58 -8.38 -2.14 -6.40
C CYS A 58 -7.79 -2.71 -5.11
N LEU A 59 -7.02 -3.79 -5.24
CA LEU A 59 -6.18 -4.32 -4.16
C LEU A 59 -4.83 -3.61 -4.14
N TRP A 60 -4.32 -3.39 -2.93
CA TRP A 60 -3.05 -2.73 -2.67
C TRP A 60 -2.28 -3.46 -1.58
N VAL A 61 -0.97 -3.28 -1.59
CA VAL A 61 -0.05 -3.81 -0.58
C VAL A 61 0.84 -2.70 -0.09
N CYS A 62 0.95 -2.56 1.24
CA CYS A 62 1.87 -1.61 1.84
C CYS A 62 3.32 -2.14 1.75
N THR A 63 4.23 -1.30 1.25
CA THR A 63 5.64 -1.64 1.01
C THR A 63 6.61 -0.74 1.77
N GLY A 64 6.11 0.32 2.39
CA GLY A 64 6.91 1.28 3.17
C GLY A 64 6.03 1.92 4.22
N THR A 65 6.60 2.19 5.39
CA THR A 65 5.93 2.94 6.46
C THR A 65 6.93 3.93 7.04
N ASN A 66 6.47 5.14 7.31
CA ASN A 66 7.16 6.09 8.19
C ASN A 66 6.21 6.47 9.34
N SER A 67 6.62 7.39 10.22
CA SER A 67 5.88 7.70 11.47
C SER A 67 4.42 8.13 11.26
N LYS A 68 4.04 8.61 10.08
CA LYS A 68 2.67 9.09 9.79
C LYS A 68 2.15 8.71 8.41
N SER A 69 2.85 7.90 7.63
CA SER A 69 2.41 7.59 6.26
C SER A 69 2.85 6.20 5.83
N ALA A 70 2.18 5.71 4.80
CA ALA A 70 2.47 4.43 4.20
C ALA A 70 2.68 4.58 2.69
N GLU A 71 3.66 3.87 2.15
CA GLU A 71 3.81 3.66 0.72
C GLU A 71 3.12 2.35 0.33
N ALA A 72 2.38 2.35 -0.76
CA ALA A 72 1.69 1.17 -1.25
C ALA A 72 1.75 1.04 -2.78
N TYR A 73 1.74 -0.20 -3.24
CA TYR A 73 1.63 -0.54 -4.67
C TYR A 73 0.31 -1.23 -4.93
N ARG A 74 -0.22 -1.06 -6.15
CA ARG A 74 -1.38 -1.83 -6.60
C ARG A 74 -0.99 -3.29 -6.74
N LEU A 75 -1.93 -4.16 -6.47
CA LEU A 75 -1.80 -5.60 -6.65
C LEU A 75 -2.74 -6.04 -7.77
N VAL A 76 -2.19 -6.58 -8.84
CA VAL A 76 -2.96 -7.15 -9.94
C VAL A 76 -2.66 -8.63 -10.10
N PRO A 77 -3.63 -9.48 -10.47
CA PRO A 77 -3.34 -10.84 -10.91
C PRO A 77 -2.34 -10.82 -12.07
N GLU A 78 -1.36 -11.73 -12.05
CA GLU A 78 -0.26 -11.75 -13.03
C GLU A 78 -0.75 -11.77 -14.48
N ARG A 79 -1.82 -12.52 -14.76
CA ARG A 79 -2.45 -12.61 -16.10
C ARG A 79 -2.97 -11.28 -16.68
N PHE A 80 -3.07 -10.22 -15.87
CA PHE A 80 -3.52 -8.90 -16.28
C PHE A 80 -2.37 -7.88 -16.32
N PHE A 81 -1.13 -8.34 -16.21
CA PHE A 81 0.05 -7.52 -16.29
C PHE A 81 0.78 -7.78 -17.62
N ASP A 82 0.82 -6.76 -18.48
CA ASP A 82 1.43 -6.85 -19.82
C ASP A 82 2.91 -6.40 -19.83
N GLY A 83 3.50 -6.11 -18.66
CA GLY A 83 4.87 -5.64 -18.52
C GLY A 83 5.89 -6.76 -18.24
N GLU A 84 7.15 -6.37 -18.08
CA GLU A 84 8.23 -7.30 -17.73
C GLU A 84 8.11 -7.73 -16.26
N LEU A 85 8.06 -9.05 -16.06
CA LEU A 85 8.01 -9.65 -14.73
C LEU A 85 9.43 -9.77 -14.14
N THR A 86 9.56 -9.41 -12.88
CA THR A 86 10.80 -9.50 -12.12
C THR A 86 10.56 -10.09 -10.74
N THR A 87 11.64 -10.34 -10.01
CA THR A 87 11.62 -10.72 -8.60
C THR A 87 12.45 -9.72 -7.79
N TYR A 88 12.23 -9.70 -6.47
CA TYR A 88 13.00 -8.85 -5.58
C TYR A 88 14.51 -9.06 -5.73
N ASN A 89 14.96 -10.32 -5.79
CA ASN A 89 16.39 -10.64 -5.85
C ASN A 89 17.05 -10.17 -7.14
N GLU A 90 16.36 -10.31 -8.28
CA GLU A 90 16.87 -9.81 -9.57
C GLU A 90 17.09 -8.30 -9.52
N VAL A 91 16.10 -7.54 -9.03
CA VAL A 91 16.19 -6.07 -8.97
C VAL A 91 17.17 -5.62 -7.87
N ALA A 92 17.22 -6.30 -6.73
CA ALA A 92 18.10 -5.96 -5.61
C ALA A 92 19.60 -6.20 -5.91
N MET A 93 19.93 -6.99 -6.95
CA MET A 93 21.31 -7.18 -7.42
C MET A 93 21.76 -6.14 -8.44
N LEU A 94 20.84 -5.36 -9.03
CA LEU A 94 21.18 -4.32 -9.99
C LEU A 94 21.94 -3.15 -9.33
N PRO A 95 22.71 -2.36 -10.09
CA PRO A 95 23.22 -1.06 -9.62
C PRO A 95 22.10 -0.14 -9.13
N PHE A 96 22.38 0.73 -8.16
CA PHE A 96 21.37 1.59 -7.53
C PHE A 96 20.58 2.43 -8.54
N GLU A 97 21.27 2.97 -9.55
CA GLU A 97 20.70 3.81 -10.59
C GLU A 97 19.64 3.08 -11.41
N GLN A 98 19.81 1.76 -11.60
CA GLN A 98 18.85 0.93 -12.35
C GLN A 98 17.65 0.47 -11.50
N ARG A 99 17.75 0.61 -10.17
CA ARG A 99 16.64 0.36 -9.24
C ARG A 99 15.66 1.53 -9.19
N ILE A 100 16.11 2.72 -9.56
CA ILE A 100 15.28 3.93 -9.60
C ILE A 100 14.49 3.92 -10.91
N LYS A 101 13.28 3.37 -10.83
CA LYS A 101 12.32 3.40 -11.93
C LYS A 101 11.23 4.44 -11.63
N PRO A 102 10.68 5.11 -12.65
CA PRO A 102 9.55 6.03 -12.46
C PRO A 102 8.33 5.36 -11.82
N GLU A 103 8.05 4.10 -12.18
CA GLU A 103 6.99 3.28 -11.57
C GLU A 103 7.32 2.83 -10.14
N GLY A 104 8.58 3.01 -9.74
CA GLY A 104 9.11 2.66 -8.43
C GLY A 104 9.69 1.24 -8.35
N PHE A 105 10.48 1.02 -7.29
CA PHE A 105 11.31 -0.18 -7.10
C PHE A 105 10.57 -1.51 -7.29
N TYR A 106 9.34 -1.62 -6.77
CA TYR A 106 8.58 -2.87 -6.76
C TYR A 106 7.76 -3.12 -8.03
N HIS A 107 7.74 -2.19 -9.00
CA HIS A 107 6.94 -2.38 -10.20
C HIS A 107 7.39 -3.61 -10.99
N GLY A 108 6.43 -4.43 -11.42
CA GLY A 108 6.66 -5.66 -12.17
C GLY A 108 7.12 -6.83 -11.31
N MET A 109 7.26 -6.66 -9.99
CA MET A 109 7.67 -7.75 -9.12
C MET A 109 6.54 -8.75 -8.89
N ARG A 110 6.82 -10.03 -9.20
CA ARG A 110 5.94 -11.16 -8.91
C ARG A 110 5.90 -11.43 -7.41
N VAL A 111 4.68 -11.53 -6.88
CA VAL A 111 4.39 -11.87 -5.48
C VAL A 111 3.21 -12.83 -5.41
N ARG A 112 3.09 -13.55 -4.28
CA ARG A 112 2.01 -14.52 -4.05
C ARG A 112 1.18 -14.13 -2.83
N HIS A 113 -0.14 -14.15 -3.03
CA HIS A 113 -1.13 -14.07 -1.96
C HIS A 113 -1.92 -15.38 -1.89
N GLY A 114 -1.68 -16.18 -0.86
CA GLY A 114 -2.22 -17.53 -0.78
C GLY A 114 -1.71 -18.42 -1.92
N LYS A 115 -2.61 -18.82 -2.82
CA LYS A 115 -2.31 -19.63 -4.02
C LYS A 115 -2.29 -18.81 -5.31
N GLN A 116 -2.52 -17.50 -5.23
CA GLN A 116 -2.64 -16.64 -6.40
C GLN A 116 -1.35 -15.88 -6.64
N ASP A 117 -0.83 -16.01 -7.87
CA ASP A 117 0.28 -15.21 -8.36
C ASP A 117 -0.23 -13.83 -8.83
N CYS A 118 0.44 -12.81 -8.33
CA CYS A 118 0.10 -11.40 -8.52
C CYS A 118 1.37 -10.61 -8.82
N VAL A 119 1.19 -9.37 -9.25
CA VAL A 119 2.25 -8.42 -9.57
C VAL A 119 2.01 -7.12 -8.84
N LEU A 120 3.08 -6.54 -8.29
CA LEU A 120 3.08 -5.19 -7.74
C LEU A 120 3.20 -4.17 -8.88
N VAL A 121 2.25 -3.25 -8.98
CA VAL A 121 2.13 -2.31 -10.10
C VAL A 121 2.16 -0.88 -9.60
N GLY A 122 3.19 -0.16 -10.03
CA GLY A 122 3.38 1.27 -9.82
C GLY A 122 2.45 2.20 -10.63
N PRO A 123 2.63 3.53 -10.50
CA PRO A 123 3.51 4.18 -9.52
C PRO A 123 3.02 3.92 -8.09
N LYS A 124 3.92 4.08 -7.11
CA LYS A 124 3.56 3.94 -5.70
C LYS A 124 2.59 5.05 -5.26
N ALA A 125 1.67 4.71 -4.37
CA ALA A 125 0.84 5.70 -3.67
C ALA A 125 1.48 6.05 -2.33
N LEU A 126 1.47 7.33 -1.97
CA LEU A 126 1.79 7.81 -0.62
C LEU A 126 0.48 8.08 0.12
N LEU A 127 0.23 7.30 1.16
CA LEU A 127 -0.99 7.33 1.96
C LEU A 127 -0.73 8.11 3.25
N LEU A 128 -1.38 9.26 3.36
CA LEU A 128 -1.27 10.21 4.47
C LEU A 128 -2.56 10.22 5.27
N PRO A 129 -2.54 10.47 6.60
CA PRO A 129 -3.76 10.66 7.37
C PRO A 129 -4.51 11.89 6.86
N LYS A 130 -5.83 11.76 6.77
CA LYS A 130 -6.73 12.91 6.72
C LYS A 130 -6.54 13.74 7.98
N GLU A 131 -6.58 15.06 7.85
CA GLU A 131 -6.63 15.93 9.01
C GLU A 131 -8.00 15.78 9.67
N GLU A 132 -8.04 15.67 11.00
CA GLU A 132 -9.28 15.57 11.78
C GLU A 132 -10.11 16.89 11.75
N SER A 133 -9.63 17.92 11.04
CA SER A 133 -10.23 19.25 10.95
C SER A 133 -11.41 19.37 9.96
N GLU A 134 -11.78 18.30 9.24
CA GLU A 134 -12.98 18.28 8.37
C GLU A 134 -14.18 17.55 9.00
N THR A 135 -14.16 17.34 10.31
CA THR A 135 -15.31 16.78 11.04
C THR A 135 -16.30 17.90 11.38
N LEU A 136 -17.26 18.13 10.46
CA LEU A 136 -18.60 18.68 10.70
C LEU A 136 -18.73 20.16 11.15
N LYS A 137 -18.74 21.09 10.19
CA LYS A 137 -19.68 22.25 10.27
C LYS A 137 -21.09 21.79 9.87
N GLN A 138 -21.62 20.79 10.57
CA GLN A 138 -23.03 20.38 10.47
C GLN A 138 -23.76 20.84 11.74
N ALA A 139 -23.50 22.08 12.16
CA ALA A 139 -24.23 22.75 13.22
C ALA A 139 -25.22 23.81 12.68
N ASP A 140 -25.08 24.26 11.43
CA ASP A 140 -25.85 25.41 10.93
C ASP A 140 -27.11 25.05 10.11
N LEU A 141 -27.52 23.77 10.02
CA LEU A 141 -28.71 23.39 9.22
C LEU A 141 -30.03 23.36 10.03
N PHE A 142 -29.98 23.44 11.37
CA PHE A 142 -31.18 23.42 12.21
C PHE A 142 -31.54 24.79 12.83
N ASP A 143 -30.71 25.82 12.65
CA ASP A 143 -30.96 27.18 13.14
C ASP A 143 -31.58 28.12 12.08
N ALA A 144 -32.02 27.59 10.93
CA ALA A 144 -32.59 28.35 9.82
C ALA A 144 -34.04 27.96 9.45
N LEU A 145 -34.82 27.42 10.39
CA LEU A 145 -36.27 27.17 10.22
C LEU A 145 -37.10 27.98 11.21
#